data_AF-Q759A6-F1
#
_entry.id   AF-Q759A6-F1
#
_cell.length_a   1.000
_cell.length_b   1.000
_cell.length_c   1.000
_cell.angle_alpha   90.00
_cell.angle_beta   90.00
_cell.angle_gamma   90.00
#
_symmetry.space_group_name_H-M   'P 1'
#
loop_
_entity.id
_entity.type
_entity.pdbx_description
1 polymer ?
#
loop_
_entity_poly.entity_id
_entity_poly.type
_entity_poly.pdbx_seq_one_letter_code
_entity_poly.pdbx_strand_id
1 'polypeptide(L)'
;MTSFNFRYEMALAMDQLQPQQLSANVFFGPLNTLSQAEFIESKNIRFFISIGIPIQKVVEHMRAVPHQNYVAAVVDEEHAKVMNENADVALFRKIHTDKIQQLAHAIGGVGHGDGSYPEAQCAYMPAFTTCSAEFKSNVIGSTGLTLMEQFNDLLTLFQGSQLGNVLVYSRNGNDDMMTTLLVSNILRTNAHINLLEAFSYLRSLRPTVSEQAKEECFWNPSLVAYHERIRAEMFWKTGCCSPHNTQSSLATAGAKRRNETAPNEDDIGVHCASVPVGLPMGTGMFPRKRFAANSTADK
;
A
#
# COMPACT_ATOMS: atom_id res chain seq x y z
N MET A 1 -39.08 18.22 22.50
CA MET A 1 -38.55 16.90 22.12
C MET A 1 -37.64 17.11 20.91
N THR A 2 -36.32 17.14 21.09
CA THR A 2 -35.39 17.08 19.95
C THR A 2 -35.50 15.68 19.34
N SER A 3 -35.92 15.61 18.07
CA SER A 3 -36.31 14.37 17.39
C SER A 3 -35.14 13.38 17.31
N PHE A 4 -35.44 12.08 17.29
CA PHE A 4 -34.45 11.02 17.08
C PHE A 4 -33.56 11.29 15.86
N ASN A 5 -34.15 11.82 14.78
CA ASN A 5 -33.46 12.19 13.55
C ASN A 5 -32.34 13.21 13.80
N PHE A 6 -32.58 14.23 14.63
CA PHE A 6 -31.54 15.22 14.95
C PHE A 6 -30.36 14.60 15.70
N ARG A 7 -30.61 13.67 16.61
CA ARG A 7 -29.54 12.97 17.35
C ARG A 7 -28.75 12.03 16.45
N TYR A 8 -29.43 11.36 15.51
CA TYR A 8 -28.82 10.50 14.52
C TYR A 8 -27.94 11.28 13.54
N GLU A 9 -28.43 12.40 13.00
CA GLU A 9 -27.67 13.28 12.12
C GLU A 9 -26.46 13.91 12.84
N MET A 10 -26.62 14.30 14.10
CA MET A 10 -25.52 14.82 14.91
C MET A 10 -24.46 13.74 15.16
N ALA A 11 -24.86 12.50 15.45
CA ALA A 11 -23.93 11.39 15.61
C ALA A 11 -23.15 11.12 14.32
N LEU A 12 -23.82 11.07 13.17
CA LEU A 12 -23.17 10.92 11.86
C LEU A 12 -22.19 12.06 11.57
N ALA A 13 -22.56 13.31 11.90
CA ALA A 13 -21.68 14.45 11.73
C ALA A 13 -20.45 14.39 12.65
N MET A 14 -20.61 13.89 13.88
CA MET A 14 -19.48 13.69 14.79
C MET A 14 -18.55 12.57 14.33
N ASP A 15 -19.09 11.46 13.84
CA ASP A 15 -18.31 10.34 13.31
C ASP A 15 -17.44 10.74 12.11
N GLN A 16 -17.92 11.70 11.29
CA GLN A 16 -17.14 12.25 10.17
C GLN A 16 -15.89 13.02 10.61
N LEU A 17 -15.91 13.58 11.82
CA LEU A 17 -14.82 14.39 12.37
C LEU A 17 -13.74 13.54 13.05
N GLN A 18 -14.03 12.26 13.32
CA GLN A 18 -13.09 11.38 13.99
C GLN A 18 -12.08 10.76 13.00
N PRO A 19 -10.78 10.81 13.32
CA PRO A 19 -9.78 10.05 12.58
C PRO A 19 -9.96 8.54 12.82
N GLN A 20 -9.70 7.77 11.78
CA GLN A 20 -9.82 6.31 11.76
C GLN A 20 -8.43 5.68 11.66
N GLN A 21 -8.31 4.42 12.08
CA GLN A 21 -7.05 3.68 12.03
C GLN A 21 -7.08 2.70 10.86
N LEU A 22 -6.16 2.85 9.89
CA LEU A 22 -6.02 1.94 8.76
C LEU A 22 -5.24 0.67 9.16
N SER A 23 -4.16 0.87 9.90
CA SER A 23 -3.26 -0.16 10.42
C SER A 23 -2.63 0.30 11.73
N ALA A 24 -1.82 -0.55 12.38
CA ALA A 24 -1.18 -0.24 13.68
C ALA A 24 -0.52 1.15 13.72
N ASN A 25 0.15 1.56 12.63
CA ASN A 25 0.94 2.80 12.58
C ASN A 25 0.41 3.86 11.61
N VAL A 26 -0.76 3.63 10.98
CA VAL A 26 -1.32 4.54 9.98
C VAL A 26 -2.76 4.89 10.38
N PHE A 27 -2.96 6.19 10.60
CA PHE A 27 -4.25 6.81 10.85
C PHE A 27 -4.64 7.64 9.63
N PHE A 28 -5.93 7.83 9.44
CA PHE A 28 -6.44 8.69 8.38
C PHE A 28 -7.68 9.47 8.81
N GLY A 29 -7.86 10.68 8.28
CA GLY A 29 -8.94 11.53 8.74
C GLY A 29 -9.14 12.83 7.97
N PRO A 30 -10.13 13.62 8.39
CA PRO A 30 -10.36 14.96 7.86
C PRO A 30 -9.33 15.97 8.39
N LEU A 31 -9.23 17.13 7.75
CA LEU A 31 -8.28 18.20 8.07
C LEU A 31 -8.40 18.71 9.51
N ASN A 32 -9.60 18.73 10.08
CA ASN A 32 -9.84 19.12 11.47
C ASN A 32 -9.15 18.19 12.49
N THR A 33 -8.66 17.02 12.07
CA THR A 33 -7.81 16.16 12.91
C THR A 33 -6.54 16.90 13.36
N LEU A 34 -6.02 17.83 12.56
CA LEU A 34 -4.83 18.62 12.92
C LEU A 34 -5.04 19.48 14.17
N SER A 35 -6.29 19.83 14.50
CA SER A 35 -6.64 20.59 15.70
C SER A 35 -6.85 19.71 16.94
N GLN A 36 -6.85 18.38 16.79
CA GLN A 36 -7.05 17.42 17.87
C GLN A 36 -5.71 17.07 18.54
N ALA A 37 -5.15 18.02 19.31
CA ALA A 37 -3.82 17.87 19.92
C ALA A 37 -3.68 16.61 20.79
N GLU A 38 -4.68 16.31 21.63
CA GLU A 38 -4.70 15.12 22.48
C GLU A 38 -4.64 13.81 21.68
N PHE A 39 -5.32 13.76 20.53
CA PHE A 39 -5.26 12.60 19.64
C PHE A 39 -3.87 12.45 19.01
N ILE A 40 -3.30 13.55 18.50
CA ILE A 40 -1.96 13.56 17.89
C ILE A 40 -0.90 13.09 18.89
N GLU A 41 -0.96 13.58 20.12
CA GLU A 41 -0.02 13.24 21.19
C GLU A 41 -0.21 11.80 21.67
N SER A 42 -1.46 11.40 22.01
CA SER A 42 -1.75 10.05 22.52
C SER A 42 -1.45 8.95 21.52
N LYS A 43 -1.56 9.22 20.21
CA LYS A 43 -1.20 8.30 19.14
C LYS A 43 0.23 8.48 18.65
N ASN A 44 1.05 9.33 19.27
CA ASN A 44 2.43 9.64 18.86
C ASN A 44 2.55 9.90 17.35
N ILE A 45 1.67 10.73 16.80
CA ILE A 45 1.68 11.06 15.38
C ILE A 45 2.83 12.05 15.11
N ARG A 46 3.78 11.63 14.26
CA ARG A 46 4.97 12.41 13.89
C ARG A 46 5.06 12.68 12.39
N PHE A 47 4.34 11.89 11.60
CA PHE A 47 4.34 11.98 10.15
C PHE A 47 2.97 12.40 9.65
N PHE A 48 2.95 13.38 8.76
CA PHE A 48 1.73 13.97 8.22
C PHE A 48 1.76 13.87 6.70
N ILE A 49 0.70 13.33 6.09
CA ILE A 49 0.55 13.28 4.63
C ILE A 49 -0.76 13.96 4.27
N SER A 50 -0.66 15.12 3.64
CA SER A 50 -1.81 15.86 3.11
C SER A 50 -2.18 15.35 1.73
N ILE A 51 -3.47 15.16 1.45
CA ILE A 51 -3.98 14.73 0.14
C ILE A 51 -5.04 15.72 -0.37
N GLY A 52 -4.81 16.24 -1.57
CA GLY A 52 -5.78 17.10 -2.28
C GLY A 52 -5.97 18.48 -1.64
N ILE A 53 -5.01 18.92 -0.82
CA ILE A 53 -4.99 20.26 -0.24
C ILE A 53 -3.78 21.00 -0.81
N PRO A 54 -3.99 22.17 -1.44
CA PRO A 54 -2.90 22.96 -1.97
C PRO A 54 -1.84 23.26 -0.92
N ILE A 55 -0.56 23.12 -1.28
CA ILE A 55 0.54 23.26 -0.34
C ILE A 55 0.52 24.59 0.43
N GLN A 56 0.07 25.67 -0.20
CA GLN A 56 -0.06 26.97 0.45
C GLN A 56 -0.96 26.89 1.70
N LYS A 57 -2.09 26.18 1.58
CA LYS A 57 -3.01 25.95 2.71
C LYS A 57 -2.43 24.96 3.71
N VAL A 58 -1.72 23.95 3.24
CA VAL A 58 -1.03 23.00 4.15
C VAL A 58 -0.06 23.75 5.06
N VAL A 59 0.76 24.65 4.51
CA VAL A 59 1.70 25.47 5.30
C VAL A 59 0.97 26.26 6.39
N GLU A 60 -0.19 26.84 6.09
CA GLU A 60 -1.01 27.57 7.06
C GLU A 60 -1.56 26.63 8.15
N HIS A 61 -2.13 25.49 7.78
CA HIS A 61 -2.72 24.54 8.72
C HIS A 61 -1.68 23.85 9.61
N MET A 62 -0.50 23.58 9.08
CA MET A 62 0.58 22.93 9.83
C MET A 62 1.17 23.85 10.92
N ARG A 63 0.89 25.16 10.91
CA ARG A 63 1.21 26.07 12.03
C ARG A 63 0.41 25.74 13.30
N ALA A 64 -0.76 25.12 13.16
CA ALA A 64 -1.62 24.75 14.28
C ALA A 64 -1.20 23.43 14.95
N VAL A 65 -0.26 22.68 14.35
CA VAL A 65 0.19 21.40 14.90
C VAL A 65 1.08 21.65 16.13
N PRO A 66 0.77 21.05 17.29
CA PRO A 66 1.40 21.43 18.58
C PRO A 66 2.87 21.00 18.71
N HIS A 67 3.35 20.10 17.86
CA HIS A 67 4.71 19.57 17.93
C HIS A 67 5.65 20.31 16.97
N GLN A 68 6.89 20.61 17.40
CA GLN A 68 7.91 21.20 16.52
C GLN A 68 8.66 20.15 15.69
N ASN A 69 8.65 18.89 16.16
CA ASN A 69 9.36 17.77 15.54
C ASN A 69 8.38 16.85 14.82
N TYR A 70 7.94 17.28 13.63
CA TYR A 70 7.21 16.44 12.68
C TYR A 70 7.81 16.51 11.28
N VAL A 71 7.38 15.56 10.44
CA VAL A 71 7.65 15.52 9.00
C VAL A 71 6.33 15.56 8.26
N ALA A 72 6.23 16.42 7.25
CA ALA A 72 5.03 16.60 6.47
C ALA A 72 5.32 16.39 4.98
N ALA A 73 4.51 15.57 4.33
CA ALA A 73 4.46 15.41 2.89
C ALA A 73 3.11 15.88 2.35
N VAL A 74 3.10 16.33 1.10
CA VAL A 74 1.94 16.94 0.47
C VAL A 74 1.73 16.31 -0.90
N VAL A 75 0.55 15.75 -1.12
CA VAL A 75 0.09 15.30 -2.44
C VAL A 75 -0.72 16.43 -3.06
N ASP A 76 -0.12 17.13 -4.01
CA ASP A 76 -0.66 18.32 -4.67
C ASP A 76 -0.27 18.32 -6.15
N GLU A 77 -1.19 17.83 -6.99
CA GLU A 77 -1.02 17.73 -8.45
C GLU A 77 -0.93 19.11 -9.13
N GLU A 78 -1.54 20.13 -8.54
CA GLU A 78 -1.64 21.47 -9.14
C GLU A 78 -0.36 22.27 -8.89
N HIS A 79 0.31 22.06 -7.76
CA HIS A 79 1.53 22.79 -7.43
C HIS A 79 2.69 22.54 -8.41
N ALA A 80 2.75 21.36 -9.05
CA ALA A 80 3.74 21.08 -10.09
C ALA A 80 3.71 22.07 -11.27
N LYS A 81 2.62 22.83 -11.42
CA LYS A 81 2.41 23.80 -12.51
C LYS A 81 2.67 25.26 -12.10
N VAL A 82 2.94 25.53 -10.82
CA VAL A 82 3.04 26.91 -10.31
C VAL A 82 4.49 27.41 -10.39
N MET A 83 4.70 28.46 -11.19
CA MET A 83 6.03 29.05 -11.46
C MET A 83 6.52 30.04 -10.39
N ASN A 84 5.63 30.54 -9.53
CA ASN A 84 5.97 31.51 -8.48
C ASN A 84 5.61 30.98 -7.11
N GLU A 85 6.63 30.70 -6.32
CA GLU A 85 6.48 30.09 -5.01
C GLU A 85 6.67 31.11 -3.90
N ASN A 86 5.75 31.08 -2.93
CA ASN A 86 5.84 31.88 -1.72
C ASN A 86 7.06 31.43 -0.89
N ALA A 87 7.78 32.39 -0.28
CA ALA A 87 8.92 32.13 0.59
C ALA A 87 8.60 31.12 1.71
N ASP A 88 7.41 31.20 2.30
CA ASP A 88 6.95 30.27 3.34
C ASP A 88 6.84 28.83 2.80
N VAL A 89 6.35 28.67 1.56
CA VAL A 89 6.21 27.37 0.90
C VAL A 89 7.59 26.80 0.55
N ALA A 90 8.49 27.64 0.03
CA ALA A 90 9.84 27.24 -0.29
C ALA A 90 10.61 26.78 0.96
N LEU A 91 10.46 27.50 2.08
CA LEU A 91 11.05 27.13 3.37
C LEU A 91 10.46 25.81 3.91
N PHE A 92 9.13 25.68 3.90
CA PHE A 92 8.44 24.47 4.32
C PHE A 92 8.91 23.25 3.52
N ARG A 93 8.95 23.39 2.19
CA ARG A 93 9.41 22.32 1.30
C ARG A 93 10.86 21.95 1.58
N LYS A 94 11.76 22.93 1.73
CA LYS A 94 13.16 22.67 2.06
C LYS A 94 13.29 21.88 3.37
N ILE A 95 12.71 22.38 4.46
CA ILE A 95 12.81 21.76 5.79
C ILE A 95 12.29 20.31 5.78
N HIS A 96 11.12 20.08 5.18
CA HIS A 96 10.52 18.75 5.19
C HIS A 96 11.16 17.79 4.19
N THR A 97 11.66 18.30 3.06
CA THR A 97 12.45 17.49 2.12
C THR A 97 13.75 17.02 2.79
N ASP A 98 14.48 17.93 3.44
CA ASP A 98 15.72 17.60 4.16
C ASP A 98 15.46 16.53 5.23
N LYS A 99 14.35 16.65 5.98
CA LYS A 99 13.95 15.64 6.98
C LYS A 99 13.64 14.28 6.35
N ILE A 100 12.91 14.23 5.24
CA ILE A 100 12.59 12.96 4.54
C ILE A 100 13.87 12.32 3.99
N GLN A 101 14.77 13.11 3.42
CA GLN A 101 16.05 12.62 2.91
C GLN A 101 16.94 12.07 4.04
N GLN A 102 17.02 12.78 5.17
CA GLN A 102 17.74 12.30 6.35
C GLN A 102 17.17 10.96 6.85
N LEU A 103 15.85 10.80 6.86
CA LEU A 103 15.21 9.53 7.22
C LEU A 103 15.55 8.41 6.22
N ALA A 104 15.48 8.71 4.93
CA ALA A 104 15.83 7.75 3.88
C ALA A 104 17.29 7.29 3.98
N HIS A 105 18.23 8.21 4.25
CA HIS A 105 19.62 7.88 4.48
C HIS A 105 19.83 7.05 5.76
N ALA A 106 19.14 7.40 6.85
CA ALA A 106 19.25 6.67 8.12
C ALA A 106 18.79 5.21 7.98
N ILE A 107 17.72 4.96 7.23
CA ILE A 107 17.17 3.62 7.01
C ILE A 107 17.98 2.84 5.96
N GLY A 108 18.46 3.51 4.90
CA GLY A 108 19.27 2.89 3.85
C GLY A 108 20.71 2.55 4.28
N GLY A 109 21.26 3.25 5.27
CA GLY A 109 22.62 3.04 5.77
C GLY A 109 22.85 1.78 6.60
N VAL A 110 21.79 1.07 7.01
CA VAL A 110 21.89 -0.14 7.85
C VAL A 110 22.36 -1.38 7.05
N GLY A 111 22.50 -1.28 5.73
CA GLY A 111 22.84 -2.40 4.84
C GLY A 111 24.32 -2.60 4.48
N HIS A 112 25.27 -1.88 5.09
CA HIS A 112 26.72 -2.02 4.81
C HIS A 112 27.54 -2.21 6.11
N GLY A 113 27.08 -3.11 6.98
CA GLY A 113 27.77 -3.50 8.20
C GLY A 113 28.00 -5.00 8.24
N ASP A 114 29.27 -5.36 8.23
CA ASP A 114 29.91 -6.66 8.45
C ASP A 114 29.09 -7.77 9.15
N GLY A 115 29.20 -8.98 8.61
CA GLY A 115 28.45 -10.14 9.07
C GLY A 115 28.75 -10.50 10.51
N SER A 116 27.81 -10.21 11.42
CA SER A 116 27.75 -10.89 12.72
C SER A 116 26.37 -10.74 13.37
N TYR A 117 25.72 -11.90 13.53
CA TYR A 117 24.51 -12.22 14.32
C TYR A 117 23.13 -11.94 13.69
N PRO A 118 22.18 -12.91 13.79
CA PRO A 118 20.81 -12.72 13.34
C PRO A 118 20.02 -12.06 14.47
N GLU A 119 19.89 -10.74 14.43
CA GLU A 119 18.89 -10.07 15.25
C GLU A 119 17.53 -10.24 14.56
N ALA A 120 16.53 -10.70 15.33
CA ALA A 120 15.19 -11.00 14.87
C ALA A 120 14.45 -9.72 14.42
N GLN A 121 14.79 -9.19 13.25
CA GLN A 121 14.07 -8.11 12.60
C GLN A 121 12.87 -8.69 11.86
N CYS A 122 11.71 -8.57 12.50
CA CYS A 122 10.36 -8.54 11.91
C CYS A 122 10.23 -9.25 10.54
N ALA A 123 10.06 -10.58 10.58
CA ALA A 123 9.94 -11.47 9.43
C ALA A 123 8.69 -11.26 8.52
N TYR A 124 8.05 -10.09 8.59
CA TYR A 124 6.84 -9.73 7.83
C TYR A 124 6.97 -8.48 6.95
N MET A 125 8.15 -7.86 6.86
CA MET A 125 8.40 -6.79 5.88
C MET A 125 9.44 -7.27 4.87
N PRO A 126 9.05 -8.07 3.85
CA PRO A 126 9.99 -8.47 2.83
C PRO A 126 10.42 -7.23 2.05
N ALA A 127 11.71 -6.86 2.14
CA ALA A 127 12.54 -6.28 1.08
C ALA A 127 11.86 -5.36 0.02
N PHE A 128 10.94 -4.46 0.41
CA PHE A 128 10.33 -3.48 -0.51
C PHE A 128 11.07 -2.13 -0.53
N THR A 129 12.20 -2.03 0.15
CA THR A 129 13.12 -0.90 0.09
C THR A 129 13.98 -0.95 -1.18
N THR A 130 13.36 -0.95 -2.36
CA THR A 130 14.00 -0.30 -3.52
C THR A 130 13.88 1.21 -3.31
N CYS A 131 14.59 1.69 -2.28
CA CYS A 131 14.79 3.09 -1.96
C CYS A 131 15.67 3.72 -3.06
N SER A 132 15.10 3.92 -4.25
CA SER A 132 15.76 4.64 -5.35
C SER A 132 14.87 5.75 -5.93
N ALA A 133 13.65 5.91 -5.42
CA ALA A 133 13.03 7.23 -5.41
C ALA A 133 13.79 8.05 -4.36
N GLU A 134 14.91 8.64 -4.77
CA GLU A 134 15.51 9.77 -4.06
C GLU A 134 14.35 10.74 -3.78
N PHE A 135 13.93 10.87 -2.52
CA PHE A 135 12.83 11.74 -2.13
C PHE A 135 13.30 13.18 -2.34
N LYS A 136 13.21 13.66 -3.59
CA LYS A 136 13.71 14.97 -4.03
C LYS A 136 12.88 16.12 -3.49
N SER A 137 11.67 15.83 -3.02
CA SER A 137 10.71 16.80 -2.52
C SER A 137 9.77 16.13 -1.54
N ASN A 138 9.32 16.86 -0.52
CA ASN A 138 8.18 16.47 0.30
C ASN A 138 6.83 16.68 -0.41
N VAL A 139 6.84 17.30 -1.59
CA VAL A 139 5.65 17.53 -2.42
C VAL A 139 5.61 16.53 -3.56
N ILE A 140 4.53 15.77 -3.62
CA ILE A 140 4.24 14.79 -4.65
C ILE A 140 3.24 15.42 -5.63
N GLY A 141 3.73 15.76 -6.83
CA GLY A 141 2.92 16.29 -7.93
C GLY A 141 2.67 15.29 -9.07
N SER A 142 3.01 14.01 -8.85
CA SER A 142 2.75 12.94 -9.81
C SER A 142 1.28 12.52 -9.78
N THR A 143 0.84 11.79 -10.81
CA THR A 143 -0.54 11.28 -10.92
C THR A 143 -0.55 9.79 -11.25
N GLY A 144 -1.71 9.16 -11.13
CA GLY A 144 -1.92 7.76 -11.53
C GLY A 144 -1.01 6.78 -10.81
N LEU A 145 -0.38 5.86 -11.57
CA LEU A 145 0.46 4.78 -11.04
C LEU A 145 1.64 5.30 -10.20
N THR A 146 2.38 6.30 -10.72
CA THR A 146 3.56 6.86 -10.05
C THR A 146 3.22 7.49 -8.71
N LEU A 147 2.05 8.12 -8.61
CA LEU A 147 1.57 8.67 -7.35
C LEU A 147 1.35 7.59 -6.29
N MET A 148 0.71 6.47 -6.65
CA MET A 148 0.49 5.37 -5.71
C MET A 148 1.81 4.74 -5.28
N GLU A 149 2.79 4.61 -6.17
CA GLU A 149 4.13 4.13 -5.83
C GLU A 149 4.80 5.06 -4.81
N GLN A 150 4.88 6.36 -5.12
CA GLN A 150 5.51 7.36 -4.26
C GLN A 150 4.82 7.48 -2.89
N PHE A 151 3.49 7.46 -2.87
CA PHE A 151 2.71 7.48 -1.64
C PHE A 151 3.03 6.26 -0.75
N ASN A 152 3.04 5.07 -1.34
CA ASN A 152 3.30 3.85 -0.57
C ASN A 152 4.77 3.70 -0.16
N ASP A 153 5.70 4.18 -0.97
CA ASP A 153 7.13 4.22 -0.60
C ASP A 153 7.34 5.17 0.58
N LEU A 154 6.66 6.31 0.58
CA LEU A 154 6.69 7.25 1.69
C LEU A 154 6.09 6.66 2.97
N LEU A 155 4.95 5.97 2.88
CA LEU A 155 4.38 5.26 4.03
C LEU A 155 5.35 4.20 4.57
N THR A 156 5.97 3.42 3.68
CA THR A 156 6.95 2.41 4.05
C THR A 156 8.15 3.05 4.77
N LEU A 157 8.65 4.18 4.26
CA LEU A 157 9.74 4.94 4.88
C LEU A 157 9.36 5.41 6.29
N PHE A 158 8.20 6.04 6.45
CA PHE A 158 7.76 6.57 7.74
C PHE A 158 7.51 5.46 8.75
N GLN A 159 6.86 4.37 8.35
CA GLN A 159 6.65 3.21 9.19
C GLN A 159 7.98 2.54 9.58
N GLY A 160 8.92 2.44 8.64
CA GLY A 160 10.25 1.86 8.87
C GLY A 160 11.12 2.68 9.83
N SER A 161 10.87 4.00 9.95
CA SER A 161 11.63 4.86 10.86
C SER A 161 11.37 4.59 12.35
N GLN A 162 10.21 4.02 12.68
CA GLN A 162 9.74 3.78 14.06
C GLN A 162 9.72 5.02 14.98
N LEU A 163 9.83 6.25 14.43
CA LEU A 163 9.85 7.48 15.24
C LEU A 163 8.45 7.92 15.69
N GLY A 164 7.41 7.42 15.03
CA GLY A 164 6.02 7.72 15.34
C GLY A 164 5.07 7.25 14.25
N ASN A 165 3.78 7.50 14.48
CA ASN A 165 2.71 7.10 13.59
C ASN A 165 2.47 8.13 12.49
N VAL A 166 1.83 7.66 11.42
CA VAL A 166 1.48 8.47 10.25
C VAL A 166 0.00 8.86 10.32
N LEU A 167 -0.28 10.14 10.07
CA LEU A 167 -1.61 10.65 9.81
C LEU A 167 -1.72 11.06 8.35
N VAL A 168 -2.58 10.37 7.61
CA VAL A 168 -2.99 10.73 6.26
C VAL A 168 -4.27 11.55 6.35
N TYR A 169 -4.26 12.79 5.88
CA TYR A 169 -5.43 13.63 5.98
C TYR A 169 -5.77 14.31 4.65
N SER A 170 -7.06 14.58 4.49
CA SER A 170 -7.62 15.29 3.35
C SER A 170 -8.64 16.30 3.84
N ARG A 171 -9.28 17.06 2.94
CA ARG A 171 -10.20 18.13 3.36
C ARG A 171 -11.35 17.57 4.20
N ASN A 172 -11.95 16.48 3.75
CA ASN A 172 -13.14 15.90 4.36
C ASN A 172 -12.90 14.51 4.97
N GLY A 173 -11.72 13.92 4.73
CA GLY A 173 -11.44 12.55 5.18
C GLY A 173 -12.23 11.48 4.41
N ASN A 174 -12.93 11.85 3.33
CA ASN A 174 -13.69 10.94 2.47
C ASN A 174 -13.40 11.20 0.97
N ASP A 175 -12.35 11.98 0.67
CA ASP A 175 -12.06 12.41 -0.70
C ASP A 175 -11.59 11.22 -1.57
N ASP A 176 -12.04 11.14 -2.82
CA ASP A 176 -11.79 10.01 -3.74
C ASP A 176 -10.31 9.68 -3.90
N MET A 177 -9.47 10.71 -3.95
CA MET A 177 -8.01 10.57 -4.03
C MET A 177 -7.44 9.93 -2.78
N MET A 178 -7.92 10.32 -1.60
CA MET A 178 -7.49 9.71 -0.34
C MET A 178 -7.93 8.25 -0.29
N THR A 179 -9.18 7.96 -0.64
CA THR A 179 -9.70 6.58 -0.73
C THR A 179 -8.85 5.73 -1.66
N THR A 180 -8.54 6.21 -2.86
CA THR A 180 -7.69 5.51 -3.85
C THR A 180 -6.30 5.20 -3.28
N LEU A 181 -5.67 6.19 -2.62
CA LEU A 181 -4.33 6.01 -2.05
C LEU A 181 -4.34 5.05 -0.85
N LEU A 182 -5.33 5.13 0.05
CA LEU A 182 -5.46 4.20 1.16
C LEU A 182 -5.73 2.76 0.67
N VAL A 183 -6.58 2.57 -0.35
CA VAL A 183 -6.79 1.26 -0.98
C VAL A 183 -5.50 0.74 -1.61
N SER A 184 -4.72 1.60 -2.28
CA SER A 184 -3.42 1.19 -2.81
C SER A 184 -2.48 0.67 -1.71
N ASN A 185 -2.54 1.24 -0.50
CA ASN A 185 -1.77 0.77 0.64
C ASN A 185 -2.26 -0.57 1.21
N ILE A 186 -3.57 -0.76 1.29
CA ILE A 186 -4.15 -2.04 1.72
C ILE A 186 -3.73 -3.15 0.74
N LEU A 187 -3.78 -2.89 -0.56
CA LEU A 187 -3.34 -3.82 -1.60
C LEU A 187 -1.84 -4.11 -1.53
N ARG A 188 -1.00 -3.09 -1.26
CA ARG A 188 0.45 -3.29 -1.09
C ARG A 188 0.78 -4.15 0.12
N THR A 189 0.08 -3.95 1.23
CA THR A 189 0.28 -4.73 2.46
C THR A 189 -0.31 -6.14 2.36
N ASN A 190 -1.32 -6.35 1.52
CA ASN A 190 -2.02 -7.63 1.38
C ASN A 190 -2.33 -7.95 -0.10
N ALA A 191 -1.34 -8.26 -0.93
CA ALA A 191 -1.57 -8.39 -2.39
C ALA A 191 -2.42 -9.62 -2.83
N HIS A 192 -2.82 -10.47 -1.88
CA HIS A 192 -3.72 -11.59 -2.16
C HIS A 192 -5.19 -11.18 -2.21
N ILE A 193 -5.55 -10.04 -1.59
CA ILE A 193 -6.93 -9.56 -1.59
C ILE A 193 -7.25 -8.89 -2.92
N ASN A 194 -8.51 -8.95 -3.34
CA ASN A 194 -8.95 -8.22 -4.52
C ASN A 194 -9.29 -6.75 -4.20
N LEU A 195 -9.45 -5.91 -5.22
CA LEU A 195 -9.80 -4.50 -5.03
C LEU A 195 -11.10 -4.32 -4.22
N LEU A 196 -12.11 -5.15 -4.46
CA LEU A 196 -13.41 -5.05 -3.79
C LEU A 196 -13.32 -5.31 -2.30
N GLU A 197 -12.51 -6.29 -1.90
CA GLU A 197 -12.21 -6.57 -0.49
C GLU A 197 -11.47 -5.41 0.16
N ALA A 198 -10.48 -4.83 -0.52
CA ALA A 198 -9.74 -3.68 -0.01
C ALA A 198 -10.65 -2.46 0.19
N PHE A 199 -11.53 -2.17 -0.76
CA PHE A 199 -12.54 -1.12 -0.63
C PHE A 199 -13.55 -1.43 0.50
N SER A 200 -14.02 -2.67 0.59
CA SER A 200 -14.97 -3.09 1.63
C SER A 200 -14.37 -2.96 3.02
N TYR A 201 -13.09 -3.30 3.18
CA TYR A 201 -12.34 -3.08 4.40
C TYR A 201 -12.27 -1.59 4.75
N LEU A 202 -11.84 -0.74 3.83
CA LEU A 202 -11.78 0.71 4.08
C LEU A 202 -13.15 1.30 4.44
N ARG A 203 -14.21 0.84 3.77
CA ARG A 203 -15.60 1.23 4.07
C ARG A 203 -16.04 0.77 5.46
N SER A 204 -15.59 -0.40 5.92
CA SER A 204 -15.91 -0.88 7.27
C SER A 204 -15.28 0.00 8.36
N LEU A 205 -14.11 0.59 8.09
CA LEU A 205 -13.45 1.54 8.99
C LEU A 205 -14.11 2.92 8.94
N ARG A 206 -14.67 3.31 7.79
CA ARG A 206 -15.29 4.62 7.60
C ARG A 206 -16.54 4.50 6.71
N PRO A 207 -17.71 4.24 7.30
CA PRO A 207 -18.96 4.03 6.54
C PRO A 207 -19.33 5.22 5.63
N THR A 208 -18.90 6.44 5.98
CA THR A 208 -19.17 7.66 5.21
C THR A 208 -18.46 7.71 3.86
N VAL A 209 -17.50 6.82 3.61
CA VAL A 209 -16.88 6.64 2.28
C VAL A 209 -17.92 6.17 1.24
N SER A 210 -19.07 5.62 1.68
CA SER A 210 -20.06 4.97 0.82
C SER A 210 -21.09 5.87 0.13
N GLU A 211 -21.27 7.14 0.52
CA GLU A 211 -22.25 8.02 -0.13
C GLU A 211 -21.63 8.92 -1.21
N GLN A 212 -20.30 9.11 -1.16
CA GLN A 212 -19.56 10.02 -2.04
C GLN A 212 -18.66 9.31 -3.06
N ALA A 213 -18.09 8.16 -2.70
CA ALA A 213 -17.29 7.37 -3.63
C ALA A 213 -18.24 6.68 -4.63
N LYS A 214 -18.53 7.37 -5.73
CA LYS A 214 -19.22 6.80 -6.88
C LYS A 214 -18.51 5.52 -7.30
N GLU A 215 -19.25 4.57 -7.87
CA GLU A 215 -18.72 3.33 -8.48
C GLU A 215 -17.55 3.58 -9.46
N GLU A 216 -17.36 4.82 -9.91
CA GLU A 216 -16.23 5.30 -10.69
C GLU A 216 -14.87 5.20 -9.96
N CYS A 217 -14.81 5.38 -8.64
CA CYS A 217 -13.57 5.26 -7.86
C CYS A 217 -13.07 3.80 -7.83
N PHE A 218 -14.01 2.85 -7.84
CA PHE A 218 -13.74 1.41 -7.86
C PHE A 218 -13.02 0.95 -9.14
N TRP A 219 -13.30 1.60 -10.27
CA TRP A 219 -12.73 1.28 -11.57
C TRP A 219 -11.60 2.23 -12.00
N ASN A 220 -10.91 2.87 -11.05
CA ASN A 220 -9.77 3.71 -11.38
C ASN A 220 -8.71 2.86 -12.15
N PRO A 221 -8.44 3.16 -13.44
CA PRO A 221 -7.53 2.35 -14.24
C PRO A 221 -6.12 2.28 -13.67
N SER A 222 -5.70 3.34 -13.00
CA SER A 222 -4.39 3.40 -12.35
C SER A 222 -4.33 2.44 -11.18
N LEU A 223 -5.38 2.36 -10.36
CA LEU A 223 -5.43 1.47 -9.19
C LEU A 223 -5.44 0.00 -9.61
N VAL A 224 -6.16 -0.33 -10.69
CA VAL A 224 -6.13 -1.66 -11.29
C VAL A 224 -4.71 -1.99 -11.78
N ALA A 225 -4.09 -1.09 -12.54
CA ALA A 225 -2.72 -1.28 -13.03
C ALA A 225 -1.71 -1.44 -11.88
N TYR A 226 -1.88 -0.68 -10.79
CA TYR A 226 -1.05 -0.79 -9.59
C TYR A 226 -1.21 -2.16 -8.93
N HIS A 227 -2.44 -2.64 -8.78
CA HIS A 227 -2.71 -3.96 -8.22
C HIS A 227 -2.09 -5.09 -9.05
N GLU A 228 -2.27 -5.06 -10.37
CA GLU A 228 -1.63 -6.02 -11.28
C GLU A 228 -0.12 -6.04 -11.12
N ARG A 229 0.51 -4.86 -11.00
CA ARG A 229 1.94 -4.74 -10.79
C ARG A 229 2.39 -5.35 -9.47
N ILE A 230 1.73 -5.05 -8.35
CA ILE A 230 2.08 -5.62 -7.04
C ILE A 230 1.98 -7.15 -7.10
N ARG A 231 0.90 -7.69 -7.69
CA ARG A 231 0.74 -9.14 -7.84
C ARG A 231 1.86 -9.74 -8.67
N ALA A 232 2.17 -9.16 -9.84
CA ALA A 232 3.26 -9.61 -10.68
C ALA A 232 4.60 -9.63 -9.93
N GLU A 233 4.90 -8.59 -9.15
CA GLU A 233 6.13 -8.52 -8.35
C GLU A 233 6.23 -9.63 -7.30
N MET A 234 5.11 -10.01 -6.66
CA MET A 234 5.10 -11.16 -5.74
C MET A 234 5.40 -12.47 -6.46
N PHE A 235 4.80 -12.70 -7.62
CA PHE A 235 5.01 -13.93 -8.39
C PHE A 235 6.45 -14.06 -8.88
N TRP A 236 7.05 -12.98 -9.39
CA TRP A 236 8.39 -13.02 -9.96
C TRP A 236 9.53 -12.99 -8.93
N LYS A 237 9.36 -12.29 -7.79
CA LYS A 237 10.39 -12.24 -6.74
C LYS A 237 10.50 -13.55 -5.94
N THR A 238 9.44 -14.36 -5.91
CA THR A 238 9.47 -15.71 -5.29
C THR A 238 10.27 -16.73 -6.12
N GLY A 239 10.59 -16.41 -7.39
CA GLY A 239 11.40 -17.27 -8.27
C GLY A 239 12.92 -17.15 -8.13
N CYS A 240 13.44 -16.21 -7.32
CA CYS A 240 14.88 -15.97 -7.17
C CYS A 240 15.57 -16.79 -6.07
N CYS A 241 14.96 -17.89 -5.60
CA CYS A 241 15.71 -18.93 -4.89
C CYS A 241 16.44 -19.78 -5.93
N SER A 242 17.64 -19.35 -6.30
CA SER A 242 18.60 -20.16 -7.06
C SER A 242 18.77 -21.52 -6.35
N PRO A 243 18.68 -22.67 -7.04
CA PRO A 243 18.93 -23.95 -6.40
C PRO A 243 20.39 -23.97 -5.96
N HIS A 244 20.60 -23.92 -4.63
CA HIS A 244 21.93 -24.03 -4.06
C HIS A 244 22.49 -25.39 -4.49
N ASN A 245 23.50 -25.31 -5.36
CA ASN A 245 24.33 -26.43 -5.78
C ASN A 245 24.93 -27.05 -4.51
N THR A 246 24.38 -28.17 -4.04
CA THR A 246 25.05 -29.03 -3.06
C THR A 246 26.25 -29.65 -3.75
N GLN A 247 27.40 -28.97 -3.68
CA GLN A 247 28.70 -29.60 -3.86
C GLN A 247 28.90 -30.60 -2.72
N SER A 248 28.49 -31.84 -2.95
CA SER A 248 28.94 -32.99 -2.19
C SER A 248 30.34 -33.35 -2.67
N SER A 249 31.35 -32.87 -1.94
CA SER A 249 32.72 -33.36 -2.02
C SER A 249 32.79 -34.78 -1.45
N LEU A 250 33.09 -35.78 -2.28
CA LEU A 250 33.64 -37.05 -1.78
C LEU A 250 34.80 -37.54 -2.66
N ALA A 251 35.89 -37.77 -1.94
CA ALA A 251 37.17 -38.40 -2.22
C ALA A 251 37.40 -39.21 -3.52
N THR A 252 38.51 -38.84 -4.16
CA THR A 252 39.58 -39.63 -4.80
C THR A 252 39.53 -41.16 -4.70
N ALA A 253 39.54 -41.84 -5.86
CA ALA A 253 40.41 -42.99 -6.16
C ALA A 253 40.34 -43.40 -7.65
N GLY A 254 41.49 -43.67 -8.28
CA GLY A 254 41.61 -44.79 -9.23
C GLY A 254 41.48 -44.55 -10.74
N ALA A 255 42.56 -44.03 -11.34
CA ALA A 255 43.20 -44.45 -12.61
C ALA A 255 42.40 -45.11 -13.78
N LYS A 256 42.70 -44.57 -15.00
CA LYS A 256 43.27 -45.29 -16.18
C LYS A 256 42.39 -45.37 -17.48
N ARG A 257 42.77 -44.50 -18.43
CA ARG A 257 42.98 -44.69 -19.90
C ARG A 257 41.80 -45.06 -20.85
N ARG A 258 41.86 -44.38 -22.01
CA ARG A 258 41.61 -44.81 -23.42
C ARG A 258 40.28 -44.31 -24.02
N ASN A 259 40.30 -43.28 -24.87
CA ASN A 259 40.54 -43.21 -26.33
C ASN A 259 39.27 -43.46 -27.18
N GLU A 260 38.80 -42.37 -27.79
CA GLU A 260 38.20 -42.19 -29.13
C GLU A 260 37.01 -43.03 -29.65
N THR A 261 36.33 -42.37 -30.62
CA THR A 261 35.49 -42.86 -31.73
C THR A 261 33.97 -43.06 -31.53
N ALA A 262 33.20 -42.21 -32.23
CA ALA A 262 31.89 -42.52 -32.84
C ALA A 262 32.12 -43.15 -34.25
N PRO A 263 31.13 -43.43 -35.13
CA PRO A 263 29.65 -43.57 -35.01
C PRO A 263 29.09 -44.87 -35.68
N ASN A 264 27.76 -45.06 -35.67
CA ASN A 264 26.84 -45.73 -36.64
C ASN A 264 25.67 -46.39 -35.87
N GLU A 265 24.43 -45.94 -36.04
CA GLU A 265 23.40 -46.25 -37.07
C GLU A 265 22.74 -47.64 -36.91
N ASP A 266 21.41 -47.59 -36.99
CA ASP A 266 20.39 -48.65 -37.06
C ASP A 266 20.08 -49.49 -35.81
N ASP A 267 18.89 -49.31 -35.23
CA ASP A 267 17.82 -50.32 -35.39
C ASP A 267 16.44 -49.84 -34.88
N ILE A 268 15.43 -50.35 -35.58
CA ILE A 268 14.00 -50.08 -35.53
C ILE A 268 13.36 -50.84 -34.35
N GLY A 269 12.53 -50.16 -33.56
CA GLY A 269 11.83 -50.78 -32.43
C GLY A 269 10.52 -50.09 -32.09
N VAL A 270 9.47 -50.45 -32.83
CA VAL A 270 8.07 -50.09 -32.60
C VAL A 270 7.59 -50.68 -31.27
N HIS A 271 7.07 -49.86 -30.36
CA HIS A 271 6.03 -50.29 -29.41
C HIS A 271 5.19 -49.08 -28.93
N CYS A 272 3.98 -48.99 -29.47
CA CYS A 272 2.90 -48.16 -28.93
C CYS A 272 2.14 -48.93 -27.85
N ALA A 273 2.08 -48.35 -26.66
CA ALA A 273 1.11 -48.58 -25.59
C ALA A 273 1.17 -47.30 -24.73
N SER A 274 0.12 -46.69 -24.20
CA SER A 274 -1.24 -47.14 -23.92
C SER A 274 -2.06 -45.90 -23.53
N VAL A 275 -3.34 -45.91 -23.91
CA VAL A 275 -4.38 -45.04 -23.33
C VAL A 275 -4.67 -45.51 -21.90
N PRO A 276 -5.09 -44.60 -20.99
CA PRO A 276 -6.35 -44.89 -20.31
C PRO A 276 -7.30 -43.68 -20.27
N VAL A 277 -8.55 -44.02 -20.57
CA VAL A 277 -9.77 -43.22 -20.44
C VAL A 277 -10.28 -43.32 -19.01
N GLY A 278 -10.67 -42.17 -18.45
CA GLY A 278 -11.94 -41.99 -17.75
C GLY A 278 -12.01 -42.35 -16.26
N LEU A 279 -12.31 -41.33 -15.45
CA LEU A 279 -13.24 -41.48 -14.32
C LEU A 279 -14.15 -40.23 -14.20
N PRO A 280 -15.44 -40.42 -13.83
CA PRO A 280 -16.48 -39.39 -13.78
C PRO A 280 -16.76 -38.90 -12.36
N MET A 281 -17.12 -37.62 -12.19
CA MET A 281 -17.74 -37.02 -11.00
C MET A 281 -18.23 -35.64 -11.45
N GLY A 282 -19.42 -35.11 -11.22
CA GLY A 282 -20.56 -35.47 -10.41
C GLY A 282 -21.39 -34.19 -10.33
N THR A 283 -22.61 -34.20 -10.84
CA THR A 283 -23.51 -33.05 -10.92
C THR A 283 -24.07 -32.70 -9.54
N GLY A 284 -23.62 -31.58 -8.98
CA GLY A 284 -24.17 -31.00 -7.74
C GLY A 284 -25.28 -29.99 -8.05
N MET A 285 -26.53 -30.38 -7.78
CA MET A 285 -27.71 -29.52 -7.78
C MET A 285 -27.63 -28.46 -6.66
N PHE A 286 -27.87 -27.19 -6.99
CA PHE A 286 -28.17 -26.14 -6.01
C PHE A 286 -29.68 -25.88 -5.93
N PRO A 287 -30.29 -25.84 -4.74
CA PRO A 287 -31.70 -25.47 -4.60
C PRO A 287 -31.89 -23.94 -4.62
N ARG A 288 -32.76 -23.49 -5.54
CA ARG A 288 -33.32 -22.12 -5.60
C ARG A 288 -34.18 -21.84 -4.36
N LYS A 289 -33.83 -20.81 -3.58
CA LYS A 289 -34.77 -20.15 -2.65
C LYS A 289 -35.41 -18.94 -3.34
N ARG A 290 -36.74 -18.97 -3.42
CA ARG A 290 -37.60 -17.86 -3.88
C ARG A 290 -37.73 -16.83 -2.75
N PHE A 291 -37.58 -15.55 -3.06
CA PHE A 291 -38.07 -14.47 -2.22
C PHE A 291 -39.46 -14.04 -2.71
N ALA A 292 -40.41 -13.99 -1.78
CA ALA A 292 -41.75 -13.50 -1.98
C ALA A 292 -41.76 -11.97 -1.90
N ALA A 293 -42.45 -11.34 -2.84
CA ALA A 293 -42.79 -9.93 -2.81
C ALA A 293 -44.01 -9.73 -1.90
N ASN A 294 -43.94 -8.77 -0.97
CA ASN A 294 -45.13 -8.22 -0.34
C ASN A 294 -45.21 -6.72 -0.63
N SER A 295 -46.20 -6.42 -1.45
CA SER A 295 -46.85 -5.14 -1.65
C SER A 295 -47.47 -4.67 -0.34
N THR A 296 -47.27 -3.40 0.00
CA THR A 296 -48.22 -2.61 0.79
C THR A 296 -48.42 -1.29 0.07
N ALA A 297 -49.62 -1.12 -0.46
CA ALA A 297 -50.17 0.15 -0.91
C ALA A 297 -51.27 0.48 0.08
N ASP A 298 -51.13 1.59 0.81
CA ASP A 298 -52.22 2.18 1.58
C ASP A 298 -52.53 3.57 1.02
N LYS A 299 -53.82 3.74 0.71
CA LYS A 299 -54.55 5.01 0.66
C LYS A 299 -55.51 5.00 1.83
#